data_AF-A0A9D5GH05-F1
#
_entry.id   AF-A0A9D5GH05-F1
#
_cell.length_a   1.000
_cell.length_b   1.000
_cell.length_c   1.000
_cell.angle_alpha   90.00
_cell.angle_beta   90.00
_cell.angle_gamma   90.00
#
_symmetry.space_group_name_H-M   'P 1'
#
loop_
_entity.id
_entity.type
_entity.pdbx_description
1 polymer ?
#
loop_
_entity_poly.entity_id
_entity_poly.type
_entity_poly.pdbx_seq_one_letter_code
_entity_poly.pdbx_strand_id
1 'polypeptide(L)' 'MTFGYHCEECEEAVWSTAPRGELEWLRNREHVAREVAKHVQAGLDTWIVEGLDFLDRHSGHSVVLTRRS' A
#
# COMPACT_ATOMS: atom_id res chain seq x y z
N MET A 1 -1.87 -21.99 -16.45
CA MET A 1 -1.61 -21.94 -14.99
C MET A 1 -2.54 -20.90 -14.40
N THR A 2 -3.35 -21.28 -13.41
CA THR A 2 -4.23 -20.37 -12.68
C THR A 2 -3.53 -20.01 -11.36
N PHE A 3 -3.52 -18.73 -11.01
CA PHE A 3 -2.92 -18.26 -9.76
C PHE A 3 -4.02 -17.85 -8.77
N GLY A 4 -3.71 -17.83 -7.48
CA GLY A 4 -4.68 -17.54 -6.44
C GLY A 4 -4.02 -17.26 -5.09
N TYR A 5 -4.86 -17.02 -4.09
CA TYR A 5 -4.45 -16.90 -2.69
C TYR A 5 -4.85 -18.17 -1.95
N HIS A 6 -4.00 -18.61 -1.02
CA HIS A 6 -4.27 -19.71 -0.11
C HIS A 6 -3.91 -19.26 1.30
N CYS A 7 -4.85 -19.41 2.22
CA CYS A 7 -4.63 -19.21 3.65
C CYS A 7 -4.30 -20.56 4.27
N GLU A 8 -3.05 -20.73 4.72
CA GLU A 8 -2.60 -22.01 5.32
C GLU A 8 -3.25 -22.31 6.66
N GLU A 9 -3.74 -21.29 7.38
CA GLU A 9 -4.39 -21.44 8.69
C GLU A 9 -5.87 -21.81 8.57
N CYS A 10 -6.58 -21.18 7.62
CA CYS A 10 -8.01 -21.42 7.39
C CYS A 10 -8.28 -22.51 6.35
N GLU A 11 -7.24 -23.00 5.68
CA GLU A 11 -7.29 -23.90 4.51
C GLU A 11 -8.19 -23.38 3.36
N GLU A 12 -8.44 -22.07 3.32
CA GLU A 12 -9.26 -21.43 2.30
C GLU A 12 -8.40 -21.02 1.09
N ALA A 13 -8.92 -21.24 -0.12
CA ALA A 13 -8.28 -20.81 -1.35
C ALA A 13 -9.26 -20.08 -2.28
N VAL A 14 -8.79 -18.98 -2.85
CA VAL A 14 -9.49 -18.24 -3.91
C VAL A 14 -8.59 -18.21 -5.14
N TRP A 15 -9.15 -18.62 -6.28
CA TRP A 15 -8.45 -18.68 -7.56
C TRP A 15 -8.94 -17.57 -8.48
N SER A 16 -8.01 -16.94 -9.19
CA SER A 16 -8.31 -15.83 -10.08
C SER A 16 -7.90 -16.15 -11.52
N THR A 17 -8.63 -15.58 -12.48
CA THR A 17 -8.22 -15.57 -13.89
C THR A 17 -7.12 -14.55 -14.16
N ALA A 18 -6.79 -13.69 -13.18
CA ALA A 18 -5.75 -12.68 -13.31
C ALA A 18 -4.34 -13.29 -13.39
N PRO A 19 -3.41 -12.66 -14.13
CA PRO A 19 -2.01 -13.05 -14.11
C PRO A 19 -1.39 -12.91 -12.71
N ARG A 20 -0.32 -13.67 -12.46
CA ARG A 20 0.44 -13.63 -11.19
C ARG A 20 0.84 -12.21 -10.77
N GLY A 21 1.32 -11.39 -11.70
CA GLY A 21 1.77 -10.03 -11.41
C GLY A 21 0.65 -9.13 -10.87
N GLU A 22 -0.59 -9.32 -11.32
CA GLU A 22 -1.73 -8.57 -10.82
C GLU A 22 -2.13 -9.03 -9.41
N LEU A 23 -2.00 -10.32 -9.10
CA LEU A 23 -2.23 -10.84 -7.75
C LEU A 23 -1.15 -10.38 -6.77
N GLU A 24 0.10 -10.28 -7.20
CA GLU A 24 1.20 -9.69 -6.41
C GLU A 24 0.95 -8.19 -6.18
N TRP A 25 0.54 -7.46 -7.21
CA TRP A 25 0.16 -6.05 -7.09
C TRP A 25 -0.99 -5.85 -6.09
N LEU A 26 -2.03 -6.69 -6.16
CA LEU A 26 -3.18 -6.60 -5.27
C LEU A 26 -2.79 -6.88 -3.81
N ARG A 27 -1.91 -7.85 -3.56
CA ARG A 27 -1.35 -8.13 -2.23
C ARG A 27 -0.55 -6.94 -1.68
N ASN A 28 0.28 -6.31 -2.52
CA ASN A 28 1.05 -5.13 -2.12
C ASN A 28 0.14 -3.94 -1.79
N ARG A 29 -0.94 -3.76 -2.56
CA ARG A 29 -1.93 -2.71 -2.33
C ARG A 29 -2.68 -2.91 -1.02
N GLU A 30 -3.02 -4.16 -0.70
CA GLU A 30 -3.64 -4.54 0.58
C GLU A 30 -2.73 -4.18 1.77
N HIS A 31 -1.43 -4.48 1.67
CA HIS A 31 -0.45 -4.11 2.68
C HIS A 31 -0.39 -2.59 2.91
N VAL A 32 -0.29 -1.80 1.83
CA VAL A 32 -0.27 -0.32 1.92
C VAL A 32 -1.55 0.20 2.56
N ALA A 33 -2.71 -0.32 2.19
CA ALA A 33 -3.99 0.09 2.77
C ALA A 33 -4.04 -0.17 4.29
N ARG A 34 -3.51 -1.32 4.75
CA ARG A 34 -3.39 -1.60 6.20
C ARG A 34 -2.49 -0.61 6.91
N GLU A 35 -1.33 -0.29 6.35
CA GLU A 35 -0.41 0.66 6.97
C GLU A 35 -1.02 2.07 7.04
N VAL A 36 -1.68 2.53 5.98
CA VAL A 36 -2.40 3.81 6.01
C VAL A 36 -3.47 3.80 7.11
N ALA A 37 -4.29 2.75 7.19
CA ALA A 37 -5.34 2.65 8.21
C ALA A 37 -4.77 2.71 9.64
N LYS A 38 -3.64 2.05 9.91
CA LYS A 38 -2.96 2.10 11.22
C LYS A 38 -2.53 3.51 11.59
N HIS A 39 -1.94 4.25 10.66
CA HIS A 39 -1.49 5.61 10.93
C HIS A 39 -2.67 6.57 11.11
N VAL A 40 -3.74 6.39 10.33
CA VAL A 40 -4.95 7.20 10.46
C VAL A 40 -5.61 7.02 11.84
N GLN A 41 -5.75 5.78 12.29
CA GLN A 41 -6.31 5.48 13.61
C GLN A 41 -5.49 6.04 14.78
N ALA A 42 -4.20 6.29 14.59
CA ALA A 42 -3.32 6.88 15.59
C ALA A 42 -3.46 8.41 15.70
N GLY A 43 -4.40 9.05 14.98
CA GLY A 43 -4.61 10.50 15.00
C GLY A 43 -3.49 11.28 14.30
N LEU A 44 -2.72 10.59 13.45
CA LEU A 44 -1.59 11.12 12.70
C LEU A 44 -2.00 11.69 11.32
N ASP A 45 -3.28 11.97 11.13
CA ASP A 45 -3.88 12.32 9.83
C ASP A 45 -3.29 13.57 9.19
N THR A 46 -3.00 14.61 9.99
CA THR A 46 -2.59 15.91 9.45
C THR A 46 -1.27 15.85 8.69
N TRP A 47 -0.24 15.20 9.24
CA TRP A 47 1.06 15.12 8.55
C TRP A 47 0.98 14.23 7.31
N ILE A 48 0.10 13.22 7.30
CA ILE A 48 -0.13 12.35 6.13
C ILE A 48 -0.75 13.18 5.01
N VAL A 49 -1.80 13.94 5.30
CA VAL A 49 -2.48 14.80 4.31
C VAL A 49 -1.51 15.86 3.79
N GLU A 50 -0.79 16.56 4.67
CA GLU A 50 0.21 17.57 4.28
C GLU A 50 1.34 16.97 3.45
N GLY A 51 1.84 15.80 3.84
CA GLY A 51 2.89 15.08 3.12
C GLY A 51 2.43 14.61 1.74
N LEU A 52 1.22 14.05 1.63
CA LEU A 52 0.65 13.61 0.36
C LEU A 52 0.38 14.78 -0.58
N ASP A 53 -0.19 15.89 -0.08
CA ASP A 53 -0.37 17.11 -0.86
C ASP A 53 0.97 17.66 -1.36
N PHE A 54 2.01 17.67 -0.50
CA PHE A 54 3.35 18.07 -0.91
C PHE A 54 3.90 17.17 -2.02
N LEU A 55 3.80 15.85 -1.87
CA LEU A 55 4.30 14.88 -2.85
C LEU A 55 3.56 14.96 -4.18
N ASP A 56 2.22 15.12 -4.16
CA ASP A 56 1.40 15.26 -5.37
C ASP A 56 1.79 16.49 -6.18
N ARG A 57 1.93 17.64 -5.50
CA ARG A 57 2.39 18.90 -6.12
C ARG A 57 3.81 18.82 -6.70
N HIS A 58 4.61 17.84 -6.28
CA HIS A 58 5.98 17.62 -6.77
C HIS A 58 6.11 16.30 -7.55
N SER A 59 5.00 15.77 -8.07
CA SER A 59 5.03 14.59 -8.94
C SER A 59 5.92 14.85 -10.16
N GLY A 60 6.92 13.98 -10.36
CA GLY A 60 7.94 14.14 -11.40
C GLY A 60 9.22 14.87 -10.96
N HIS A 61 9.32 15.33 -9.71
CA HIS A 61 10.53 15.93 -9.14
C HIS A 61 11.32 14.95 -8.25
N SER A 62 12.59 15.26 -7.99
CA SER A 62 13.39 14.55 -6.98
C SER A 62 13.07 15.10 -5.59
N VAL A 63 12.28 14.36 -4.81
CA VAL A 63 11.98 14.68 -3.40
C VAL A 63 12.84 13.79 -2.52
N VAL A 64 13.61 14.40 -1.59
CA VAL A 64 14.46 13.69 -0.64
C VAL A 64 14.09 14.06 0.79
N LEU A 65 14.19 13.10 1.71
CA LEU A 65 14.04 13.37 3.14
C LEU A 65 15.28 14.15 3.63
N THR A 66 15.05 15.22 4.38
CA THR A 66 16.13 16.05 4.94
C THR A 66 15.86 16.34 6.43
N ARG A 67 16.93 16.63 7.17
CA ARG A 67 16.86 17.00 8.59
C ARG A 67 17.19 18.48 8.74
N ARG A 68 16.36 19.22 9.47
CA ARG A 68 16.70 20.60 9.85
C ARG A 68 17.81 20.57 10.91
N SER A 69 18.91 21.28 10.64
CA SER A 69 19.97 21.58 11.60
C SER A 69 19.54 22.65 12.60
#